data_AF-A0A937XW39-F1
#
_entry.id   AF-A0A937XW39-F1
#
_cell.length_a   1.000
_cell.length_b   1.000
_cell.length_c   1.000
_cell.angle_alpha   90.00
_cell.angle_beta   90.00
_cell.angle_gamma   90.00
#
_symmetry.space_group_name_H-M   'P 1'
#
loop_
_entity.id
_entity.type
_entity.pdbx_description
1 polymer ?
#
loop_
_entity_poly.entity_id
_entity_poly.type
_entity_poly.pdbx_seq_one_letter_code
_entity_poly.pdbx_strand_id
1 'polypeptide(L)'
;MNRMRLATGFGAAWTALVLLAHPGTALASARFGQVEPAPGLALHAEAEYTRFIRMTSSARFVALASKPATANTRAADAGQRGDRPVAAVTATGAGQAGYVHFFVIRGPDGVSEVQVGIELPDQRIAWSFPELGAVVSPFIETGVLPAGGKQYEIWHLYGIRPFPDDAAMTALAGALVERIRPWVEARTPYCLVDGARGNCMSCLGFVLRALFPPNRGSNYPGLPRDFWRAGTASKYTTHDLLLYLTGMLDLPNREARLQRISRLALPEDLREDLEALVHVMGAFEQAPAARAGAPQTAPQLRPATPPSTIGTRPQQRRPL
;
A
#
# COMPACT_ATOMS: atom_id res chain seq x y z
N MET A 1 75.05 -21.08 32.38
CA MET A 1 74.30 -20.49 33.52
C MET A 1 72.94 -20.08 32.97
N ASN A 2 71.91 -20.93 33.04
CA ASN A 2 71.04 -21.24 34.17
C ASN A 2 70.04 -20.10 34.51
N ARG A 3 68.75 -20.40 34.23
CA ARG A 3 67.49 -19.93 34.86
C ARG A 3 67.06 -18.46 34.71
N MET A 4 65.77 -18.08 34.79
CA MET A 4 64.42 -18.68 34.73
C MET A 4 63.45 -17.60 35.27
N ARG A 5 62.17 -17.67 34.86
CA ARG A 5 60.90 -17.09 35.42
C ARG A 5 60.33 -15.88 34.67
N LEU A 6 59.17 -15.94 34.00
CA LEU A 6 57.76 -16.26 34.38
C LEU A 6 57.05 -15.17 35.20
N ALA A 7 56.06 -14.53 34.56
CA ALA A 7 54.72 -14.15 35.07
C ALA A 7 53.84 -13.77 33.84
N THR A 8 52.77 -14.49 33.46
CA THR A 8 51.37 -14.47 33.97
C THR A 8 50.80 -13.05 34.10
N GLY A 9 49.66 -12.63 33.52
CA GLY A 9 48.57 -13.29 32.81
C GLY A 9 47.46 -12.28 32.46
N PHE A 10 46.27 -12.81 32.10
CA PHE A 10 44.99 -12.14 31.78
C PHE A 10 44.90 -11.47 30.40
N GLY A 11 44.02 -11.85 29.46
CA GLY A 11 42.77 -12.57 29.57
C GLY A 11 41.62 -11.67 29.13
N ALA A 12 41.35 -11.60 27.82
CA ALA A 12 40.11 -11.07 27.27
C ALA A 12 39.85 -11.72 25.90
N ALA A 13 39.34 -12.94 25.94
CA ALA A 13 38.71 -13.57 24.80
C ALA A 13 37.39 -12.81 24.54
N TRP A 14 37.33 -12.05 23.44
CA TRP A 14 36.07 -11.58 22.90
C TRP A 14 35.37 -12.77 22.26
N THR A 15 34.48 -13.38 23.03
CA THR A 15 33.49 -14.33 22.53
C THR A 15 32.62 -13.58 21.52
N ALA A 16 32.90 -13.76 20.23
CA ALA A 16 31.96 -13.40 19.18
C ALA A 16 30.70 -14.25 19.38
N LEU A 17 29.66 -13.62 19.91
CA LEU A 17 28.32 -14.16 19.91
C LEU A 17 27.90 -14.25 18.44
N VAL A 18 28.05 -15.44 17.85
CA VAL A 18 27.40 -15.80 16.60
C VAL A 18 25.90 -15.73 16.89
N LEU A 19 25.27 -14.63 16.50
CA LEU A 19 23.82 -14.54 16.38
C LEU A 19 23.42 -15.59 15.35
N LEU A 20 22.81 -16.67 15.85
CA LEU A 20 22.05 -17.62 15.06
C LEU A 20 20.97 -16.82 14.31
N ALA A 21 21.25 -16.49 13.05
CA ALA A 21 20.24 -16.16 12.08
C ALA A 21 19.24 -17.31 12.09
N HIS A 22 18.04 -17.04 12.60
CA HIS A 22 16.95 -17.99 12.51
C HIS A 22 16.77 -18.32 11.02
N PRO A 23 16.55 -19.59 10.64
CA PRO A 23 16.14 -19.91 9.28
C PRO A 23 14.76 -19.29 9.05
N GLY A 24 14.77 -18.05 8.58
CA GLY A 24 13.58 -17.33 8.16
C GLY A 24 12.92 -18.15 7.07
N THR A 25 11.66 -18.50 7.31
CA THR A 25 10.73 -19.06 6.33
C THR A 25 10.63 -18.10 5.15
N ALA A 26 11.55 -18.25 4.20
CA ALA A 26 11.53 -17.51 2.95
C ALA A 26 10.21 -17.84 2.25
N LEU A 27 9.42 -16.80 1.96
CA LEU A 27 8.23 -16.97 1.13
C LEU A 27 8.67 -17.55 -0.20
N ALA A 28 8.09 -18.70 -0.53
CA ALA A 28 8.36 -19.39 -1.78
C ALA A 28 8.11 -18.41 -2.93
N SER A 29 9.17 -18.11 -3.69
CA SER A 29 9.01 -17.30 -4.88
C SER A 29 8.29 -18.13 -5.94
N ALA A 30 7.43 -17.46 -6.71
CA ALA A 30 7.05 -18.01 -8.00
C ALA A 30 8.34 -18.18 -8.83
N ARG A 31 8.55 -19.39 -9.35
CA ARG A 31 9.66 -19.66 -10.26
C ARG A 31 9.29 -19.08 -11.61
N PHE A 32 9.80 -17.89 -11.90
CA PHE A 32 9.76 -17.33 -13.24
C PHE A 32 10.93 -17.91 -14.03
N GLY A 33 10.68 -18.33 -15.27
CA GLY A 33 11.77 -18.55 -16.23
C GLY A 33 12.59 -17.26 -16.33
N GLN A 34 13.90 -17.37 -16.58
CA GLN A 34 14.72 -16.17 -16.78
C GLN A 34 14.07 -15.28 -17.83
N VAL A 35 13.78 -14.04 -17.45
CA VAL A 35 13.29 -13.01 -18.35
C VAL A 35 14.50 -12.55 -19.15
N GLU A 36 14.66 -13.09 -20.36
CA GLU A 36 15.66 -12.58 -21.29
C GLU A 36 15.15 -11.25 -21.86
N PRO A 37 15.87 -10.14 -21.71
CA PRO A 37 15.47 -8.89 -22.35
C PRO A 37 15.57 -9.08 -23.87
N ALA A 38 14.44 -9.05 -24.58
CA ALA A 38 14.47 -9.18 -26.04
C ALA A 38 15.26 -7.99 -26.64
N PRO A 39 16.22 -8.23 -27.56
CA PRO A 39 16.98 -7.16 -28.18
C PRO A 39 16.05 -6.22 -28.95
N GLY A 40 16.07 -4.92 -28.62
CA GLY A 40 15.24 -3.89 -29.28
C GLY A 40 14.02 -3.42 -28.47
N LEU A 41 13.67 -4.08 -27.36
CA LEU A 41 12.59 -3.62 -26.47
C LEU A 41 12.96 -2.33 -25.72
N ALA A 42 14.23 -2.09 -25.36
CA ALA A 42 14.60 -0.96 -24.50
C ALA A 42 14.35 0.42 -25.15
N LEU A 43 14.69 0.61 -26.43
CA LEU A 43 14.47 1.87 -27.16
C LEU A 43 13.00 2.08 -27.54
N HIS A 44 12.27 1.00 -27.80
CA HIS A 44 10.83 1.05 -28.04
C HIS A 44 10.04 1.27 -26.75
N ALA A 45 10.51 0.70 -25.64
CA ALA A 45 9.98 0.87 -24.29
C ALA A 45 10.09 2.32 -23.84
N GLU A 46 11.24 2.97 -24.02
CA GLU A 46 11.43 4.37 -23.63
C GLU A 46 10.52 5.31 -24.45
N ALA A 47 10.43 5.10 -25.77
CA ALA A 47 9.54 5.87 -26.64
C ALA A 47 8.04 5.61 -26.37
N GLU A 48 7.64 4.38 -26.06
CA GLU A 48 6.25 4.05 -25.69
C GLU A 48 5.90 4.47 -24.27
N TYR A 49 6.87 4.45 -23.34
CA TYR A 49 6.77 4.98 -21.99
C TYR A 49 6.53 6.49 -22.00
N THR A 50 7.39 7.25 -22.69
CA THR A 50 7.19 8.70 -22.88
C THR A 50 5.89 9.00 -23.61
N ARG A 51 5.50 8.17 -24.61
CA ARG A 51 4.21 8.32 -25.31
C ARG A 51 3.01 8.02 -24.42
N PHE A 52 3.10 7.04 -23.51
CA PHE A 52 2.02 6.63 -22.61
C PHE A 52 1.82 7.63 -21.47
N ILE A 53 2.89 8.09 -20.82
CA ILE A 53 2.85 9.18 -19.82
C ILE A 53 2.23 10.43 -20.46
N ARG A 54 2.61 10.74 -21.71
CA ARG A 54 2.08 11.88 -22.47
C ARG A 54 0.66 11.70 -23.04
N MET A 55 0.19 10.46 -23.25
CA MET A 55 -1.17 10.17 -23.74
C MET A 55 -2.20 10.01 -22.62
N THR A 56 -1.84 9.41 -21.49
CA THR A 56 -2.75 9.22 -20.34
C THR A 56 -2.97 10.50 -19.54
N SER A 57 -2.06 11.47 -19.64
CA SER A 57 -2.26 12.85 -19.18
C SER A 57 -3.30 13.63 -20.02
N SER A 58 -3.76 13.12 -21.18
CA SER A 58 -4.70 13.84 -22.05
C SER A 58 -6.13 13.25 -22.16
N ALA A 59 -6.40 11.96 -21.98
CA ALA A 59 -7.79 11.48 -22.02
C ALA A 59 -8.01 10.06 -21.48
N ARG A 60 -8.94 9.97 -20.51
CA ARG A 60 -9.93 8.91 -20.27
C ARG A 60 -9.47 7.46 -20.44
N PHE A 61 -9.22 6.69 -19.37
CA PHE A 61 -9.43 5.24 -19.44
C PHE A 61 -9.82 4.59 -18.10
N VAL A 62 -10.30 3.35 -18.22
CA VAL A 62 -11.46 2.72 -17.56
C VAL A 62 -11.33 2.46 -16.05
N ALA A 63 -12.32 2.96 -15.31
CA ALA A 63 -12.52 2.69 -13.89
C ALA A 63 -13.48 1.49 -13.68
N LEU A 64 -12.95 0.27 -13.46
CA LEU A 64 -13.78 -0.88 -13.05
C LEU A 64 -14.04 -0.94 -11.54
N ALA A 65 -15.32 -1.04 -11.17
CA ALA A 65 -15.93 -0.58 -9.91
C ALA A 65 -15.82 -1.55 -8.71
N SER A 66 -15.48 -1.03 -7.51
CA SER A 66 -15.56 -1.76 -6.22
C SER A 66 -16.49 -1.03 -5.23
N LYS A 67 -17.20 -1.81 -4.40
CA LYS A 67 -18.23 -1.35 -3.44
C LYS A 67 -17.61 -0.73 -2.16
N PRO A 68 -18.25 0.28 -1.51
CA PRO A 68 -17.60 1.08 -0.47
C PRO A 68 -17.41 0.34 0.87
N ALA A 69 -16.30 0.64 1.55
CA ALA A 69 -16.09 0.32 2.96
C ALA A 69 -16.41 1.54 3.84
N THR A 70 -17.14 1.31 4.92
CA THR A 70 -17.55 2.31 5.92
C THR A 70 -16.37 2.71 6.81
N ALA A 71 -16.12 4.01 6.92
CA ALA A 71 -15.06 4.57 7.75
C ALA A 71 -15.42 4.49 9.24
N ASN A 72 -14.52 3.90 10.05
CA ASN A 72 -14.59 3.95 11.51
C ASN A 72 -13.38 4.69 12.10
N THR A 73 -13.66 5.34 13.22
CA THR A 73 -12.97 6.48 13.81
C THR A 73 -11.77 6.12 14.70
N ARG A 74 -10.56 6.64 14.41
CA ARG A 74 -9.61 7.16 15.43
C ARG A 74 -8.72 8.29 14.87
N ALA A 75 -8.60 9.39 15.61
CA ALA A 75 -7.98 10.64 15.19
C ALA A 75 -6.69 10.86 16.00
N ALA A 76 -5.58 10.95 15.29
CA ALA A 76 -4.34 11.67 15.60
C ALA A 76 -3.42 11.46 14.37
N ASP A 77 -2.70 12.48 13.93
CA ASP A 77 -1.68 12.52 12.84
C ASP A 77 -2.10 12.94 11.42
N ALA A 78 -3.37 13.25 11.16
CA ALA A 78 -3.89 13.63 9.84
C ALA A 78 -3.50 15.03 9.31
N GLY A 79 -2.39 15.63 9.75
CA GLY A 79 -2.04 17.02 9.42
C GLY A 79 -0.56 17.30 9.17
N GLN A 80 0.27 16.29 8.92
CA GLN A 80 1.73 16.48 8.81
C GLN A 80 2.38 15.90 7.56
N ARG A 81 1.67 15.21 6.64
CA ARG A 81 2.34 14.62 5.48
C ARG A 81 2.61 15.66 4.38
N GLY A 82 1.71 16.63 4.22
CA GLY A 82 1.83 17.77 3.29
C GLY A 82 3.05 18.67 3.46
N ASP A 83 3.81 18.56 4.56
CA ASP A 83 5.04 19.33 4.80
C ASP A 83 6.30 18.45 4.87
N ARG A 84 6.15 17.12 4.89
CA ARG A 84 7.29 16.20 5.02
C ARG A 84 7.96 15.96 3.66
N PRO A 85 9.27 15.68 3.63
CA PRO A 85 9.95 15.30 2.41
C PRO A 85 9.38 13.98 1.87
N VAL A 86 9.41 13.83 0.55
CA VAL A 86 9.06 12.58 -0.15
C VAL A 86 10.36 11.93 -0.58
N ALA A 87 10.59 10.69 -0.15
CA ALA A 87 11.69 9.87 -0.65
C ALA A 87 11.16 8.96 -1.77
N ALA A 88 11.70 9.15 -2.97
CA ALA A 88 11.41 8.37 -4.16
C ALA A 88 12.69 7.76 -4.74
N VAL A 89 12.57 6.59 -5.35
CA VAL A 89 13.68 5.80 -5.90
C VAL A 89 13.30 5.28 -7.29
N THR A 90 14.29 5.01 -8.15
CA THR A 90 14.08 4.48 -9.51
C THR A 90 14.38 2.99 -9.62
N ALA A 91 14.89 2.36 -8.56
CA ALA A 91 15.17 0.93 -8.46
C ALA A 91 15.06 0.48 -6.99
N THR A 92 15.06 -0.83 -6.76
CA THR A 92 15.14 -1.41 -5.40
C THR A 92 16.52 -1.22 -4.79
N GLY A 93 16.65 -1.40 -3.47
CA GLY A 93 17.93 -1.20 -2.82
C GLY A 93 17.96 -1.54 -1.34
N ALA A 94 19.18 -1.65 -0.80
CA ALA A 94 19.37 -1.87 0.63
C ALA A 94 18.67 -0.78 1.46
N GLY A 95 17.91 -1.19 2.48
CA GLY A 95 17.16 -0.27 3.34
C GLY A 95 15.83 0.24 2.77
N GLN A 96 15.40 -0.26 1.60
CA GLN A 96 14.13 0.13 0.97
C GLN A 96 12.98 -0.85 1.24
N ALA A 97 13.16 -1.80 2.15
CA ALA A 97 12.10 -2.71 2.56
C ALA A 97 10.84 -1.93 3.00
N GLY A 98 9.71 -2.22 2.35
CA GLY A 98 8.44 -1.53 2.55
C GLY A 98 8.17 -0.39 1.58
N TYR A 99 9.10 0.00 0.70
CA TYR A 99 8.82 0.97 -0.36
C TYR A 99 7.73 0.43 -1.29
N VAL A 100 6.86 1.34 -1.75
CA VAL A 100 5.79 1.01 -2.69
C VAL A 100 6.27 1.34 -4.09
N HIS A 101 6.40 0.32 -4.93
CA HIS A 101 6.84 0.45 -6.32
C HIS A 101 5.64 0.49 -7.25
N PHE A 102 5.65 1.46 -8.16
CA PHE A 102 4.66 1.64 -9.20
C PHE A 102 5.20 1.09 -10.51
N PHE A 103 4.35 0.37 -11.23
CA PHE A 103 4.68 -0.23 -12.51
C PHE A 103 3.57 0.09 -13.50
N VAL A 104 3.90 0.32 -14.76
CA VAL A 104 2.96 0.15 -15.86
C VAL A 104 3.07 -1.29 -16.31
N ILE A 105 1.93 -1.95 -16.50
CA ILE A 105 1.87 -3.22 -17.20
C ILE A 105 1.02 -3.09 -18.44
N ARG A 106 1.41 -3.75 -19.53
CA ARG A 106 0.59 -3.89 -20.73
C ARG A 106 0.19 -5.35 -20.89
N GLY A 107 -1.12 -5.59 -20.91
CA GLY A 107 -1.69 -6.90 -21.13
C GLY A 107 -1.59 -7.37 -22.58
N PRO A 108 -1.92 -8.64 -22.85
CA PRO A 108 -1.90 -9.21 -24.20
C PRO A 108 -2.95 -8.60 -25.14
N ASP A 109 -3.95 -7.91 -24.60
CA ASP A 109 -4.95 -7.13 -25.33
C ASP A 109 -4.45 -5.71 -25.70
N GLY A 110 -3.21 -5.37 -25.34
CA GLY A 110 -2.61 -4.06 -25.55
C GLY A 110 -3.07 -3.01 -24.55
N VAL A 111 -3.91 -3.35 -23.57
CA VAL A 111 -4.40 -2.42 -22.55
C VAL A 111 -3.34 -2.28 -21.45
N SER A 112 -3.02 -1.03 -21.13
CA SER A 112 -2.09 -0.70 -20.04
C SER A 112 -2.83 -0.35 -18.75
N GLU A 113 -2.27 -0.78 -17.62
CA GLU A 113 -2.73 -0.41 -16.29
C GLU A 113 -1.55 -0.14 -15.34
N VAL A 114 -1.76 0.74 -14.36
CA VAL A 114 -0.80 0.98 -13.29
C VAL A 114 -1.00 -0.07 -12.20
N GLN A 115 0.05 -0.81 -11.91
CA GLN A 115 0.15 -1.80 -10.85
C GLN A 115 1.04 -1.27 -9.73
N VAL A 116 0.84 -1.81 -8.52
CA VAL A 116 1.68 -1.49 -7.36
C VAL A 116 2.14 -2.75 -6.65
N GLY A 117 3.38 -2.71 -6.17
CA GLY A 117 3.98 -3.74 -5.34
C GLY A 117 4.71 -3.13 -4.15
N ILE A 118 5.05 -3.98 -3.17
CA ILE A 118 5.81 -3.57 -1.98
C ILE A 118 7.14 -4.33 -1.93
N GLU A 119 8.24 -3.60 -1.75
CA GLU A 119 9.59 -4.17 -1.70
C GLU A 119 9.80 -4.94 -0.40
N LEU A 120 10.34 -6.15 -0.51
CA LEU A 120 10.74 -7.00 0.60
C LEU A 120 12.18 -6.76 1.03
N PRO A 121 12.59 -7.20 2.24
CA PRO A 121 13.98 -7.06 2.70
C PRO A 121 15.05 -7.67 1.79
N ASP A 122 14.66 -8.64 0.96
CA ASP A 122 15.52 -9.28 -0.04
C ASP A 122 15.36 -8.67 -1.45
N GLN A 123 14.84 -7.44 -1.54
CA GLN A 123 14.66 -6.64 -2.77
C GLN A 123 13.71 -7.27 -3.80
N ARG A 124 12.99 -8.32 -3.43
CA ARG A 124 11.87 -8.86 -4.22
C ARG A 124 10.63 -8.00 -4.06
N ILE A 125 9.71 -8.13 -5.00
CA ILE A 125 8.42 -7.43 -4.96
C ILE A 125 7.32 -8.41 -4.56
N ALA A 126 6.56 -8.02 -3.54
CA ALA A 126 5.29 -8.64 -3.20
C ALA A 126 4.15 -7.81 -3.79
N TRP A 127 3.27 -8.47 -4.53
CA TRP A 127 2.17 -7.82 -5.25
C TRP A 127 1.09 -8.83 -5.61
N SER A 128 -0.08 -8.35 -6.03
CA SER A 128 -1.11 -9.18 -6.65
C SER A 128 -1.13 -8.90 -8.15
N PHE A 129 -0.86 -9.91 -8.97
CA PHE A 129 -0.63 -9.75 -10.41
C PHE A 129 -1.67 -10.53 -11.23
N PRO A 130 -2.16 -10.01 -12.38
CA PRO A 130 -3.09 -10.73 -13.26
C PRO A 130 -2.66 -12.17 -13.54
N GLU A 131 -3.59 -13.13 -13.45
CA GLU A 131 -3.36 -14.57 -13.64
C GLU A 131 -2.44 -15.28 -12.61
N LEU A 132 -1.68 -14.54 -11.80
CA LEU A 132 -0.81 -15.11 -10.75
C LEU A 132 -1.42 -14.98 -9.35
N GLY A 133 -2.22 -13.93 -9.13
CA GLY A 133 -2.69 -13.56 -7.80
C GLY A 133 -1.58 -12.96 -6.93
N ALA A 134 -1.75 -13.04 -5.61
CA ALA A 134 -0.78 -12.61 -4.63
C ALA A 134 0.49 -13.47 -4.68
N VAL A 135 1.60 -12.87 -5.09
CA VAL A 135 2.89 -13.56 -5.29
C VAL A 135 4.06 -12.69 -4.84
N VAL A 136 5.22 -13.36 -4.66
CA VAL A 136 6.52 -12.70 -4.53
C VAL A 136 7.36 -13.03 -5.76
N SER A 137 7.81 -11.99 -6.46
CA SER A 137 8.65 -12.10 -7.65
C SER A 137 9.98 -11.35 -7.48
N PRO A 138 11.00 -11.69 -8.26
CA PRO A 138 12.13 -10.78 -8.48
C PRO A 138 11.62 -9.38 -8.88
N PHE A 139 12.42 -8.35 -8.60
CA PHE A 139 12.18 -7.02 -9.14
C PHE A 139 12.35 -7.04 -10.67
N ILE A 140 11.43 -6.39 -11.38
CA ILE A 140 11.42 -6.28 -12.83
C ILE A 140 11.42 -4.80 -13.16
N GLU A 141 12.58 -4.26 -13.50
CA GLU A 141 12.71 -2.85 -13.91
C GLU A 141 12.03 -2.63 -15.27
N THR A 142 12.33 -3.48 -16.25
CA THR A 142 11.64 -3.54 -17.53
C THR A 142 11.72 -4.97 -18.05
N GLY A 143 10.65 -5.48 -18.65
CA GLY A 143 10.67 -6.80 -19.25
C GLY A 143 9.30 -7.39 -19.53
N VAL A 144 9.27 -8.70 -19.70
CA VAL A 144 8.04 -9.47 -19.95
C VAL A 144 7.84 -10.51 -18.86
N LEU A 145 6.65 -10.57 -18.27
CA LEU A 145 6.27 -11.55 -17.27
C LEU A 145 5.24 -12.53 -17.85
N PRO A 146 5.60 -13.83 -17.98
CA PRO A 146 4.64 -14.85 -18.35
C PRO A 146 3.71 -15.16 -17.15
N ALA A 147 2.41 -15.05 -17.37
CA ALA A 147 1.38 -15.28 -16.36
C ALA A 147 0.12 -15.91 -16.98
N GLY A 148 -0.31 -17.06 -16.47
CA GLY A 148 -1.50 -17.76 -17.00
C GLY A 148 -1.44 -18.09 -18.50
N GLY A 149 -0.25 -18.32 -19.06
CA GLY A 149 -0.06 -18.54 -20.49
C GLY A 149 -0.11 -17.27 -21.36
N LYS A 150 -0.18 -16.10 -20.73
CA LYS A 150 -0.17 -14.77 -21.38
C LYS A 150 1.16 -14.08 -21.10
N GLN A 151 1.51 -13.12 -21.95
CA GLN A 151 2.68 -12.26 -21.78
C GLN A 151 2.21 -10.86 -21.34
N TYR A 152 2.84 -10.34 -20.31
CA TYR A 152 2.62 -8.99 -19.82
C TYR A 152 3.92 -8.21 -19.91
N GLU A 153 3.92 -7.09 -20.60
CA GLU A 153 5.06 -6.19 -20.57
C GLU A 153 5.00 -5.33 -19.31
N ILE A 154 6.14 -5.09 -18.69
CA ILE A 154 6.27 -4.39 -17.41
C ILE A 154 7.32 -3.29 -17.56
N TRP A 155 7.00 -2.12 -17.03
CA TRP A 155 7.91 -1.00 -16.84
C TRP A 155 7.76 -0.47 -15.43
N HIS A 156 8.85 -0.45 -14.67
CA HIS A 156 8.92 0.22 -13.40
C HIS A 156 8.92 1.75 -13.61
N LEU A 157 8.11 2.44 -12.82
CA LEU A 157 8.05 3.90 -12.81
C LEU A 157 8.97 4.45 -11.70
N TYR A 158 8.61 4.15 -10.46
CA TYR A 158 9.30 4.64 -9.26
C TYR A 158 8.85 3.88 -8.00
N GLY A 159 9.72 3.85 -7.00
CA GLY A 159 9.42 3.45 -5.64
C GLY A 159 9.22 4.66 -4.73
N ILE A 160 8.24 4.60 -3.82
CA ILE A 160 7.95 5.68 -2.87
C ILE A 160 7.96 5.12 -1.45
N ARG A 161 8.67 5.82 -0.57
CA ARG A 161 8.69 5.52 0.87
C ARG A 161 7.31 5.83 1.49
N PRO A 162 6.56 4.83 2.02
CA PRO A 162 5.18 5.07 2.43
C PRO A 162 5.03 5.82 3.75
N PHE A 163 6.00 5.68 4.67
CA PHE A 163 6.02 6.38 5.94
C PHE A 163 7.25 7.29 6.00
N PRO A 164 7.07 8.59 6.27
CA PRO A 164 8.19 9.54 6.30
C PRO A 164 9.10 9.34 7.53
N ASP A 165 8.66 8.64 8.57
CA ASP A 165 9.43 8.40 9.79
C ASP A 165 10.19 7.06 9.75
N ASP A 166 11.43 7.05 10.25
CA ASP A 166 12.32 5.87 10.20
C ASP A 166 11.84 4.75 11.13
N ALA A 167 11.18 5.11 12.24
CA ALA A 167 10.63 4.15 13.18
C ALA A 167 9.49 3.33 12.55
N ALA A 168 8.53 3.96 11.86
CA ALA A 168 7.47 3.25 11.15
C ALA A 168 8.01 2.46 9.96
N MET A 169 9.02 2.95 9.23
CA MET A 169 9.66 2.16 8.18
C MET A 169 10.35 0.91 8.74
N THR A 170 11.06 1.04 9.86
CA THR A 170 11.69 -0.10 10.55
C THR A 170 10.64 -1.10 11.04
N ALA A 171 9.55 -0.61 11.64
CA ALA A 171 8.44 -1.44 12.09
C ALA A 171 7.71 -2.12 10.92
N LEU A 172 7.53 -1.42 9.80
CA LEU A 172 6.96 -1.98 8.57
C LEU A 172 7.84 -3.09 8.04
N ALA A 173 9.14 -2.82 7.84
CA ALA A 173 10.10 -3.78 7.31
C ALA A 173 10.16 -5.06 8.15
N GLY A 174 10.19 -4.93 9.49
CA GLY A 174 10.19 -6.07 10.41
C GLY A 174 8.89 -6.89 10.43
N ALA A 175 7.76 -6.29 10.07
CA ALA A 175 6.46 -6.97 10.05
C ALA A 175 6.03 -7.43 8.65
N LEU A 176 6.70 -6.99 7.59
CA LEU A 176 6.18 -7.05 6.22
C LEU A 176 5.91 -8.48 5.75
N VAL A 177 6.86 -9.39 5.97
CA VAL A 177 6.74 -10.81 5.57
C VAL A 177 5.50 -11.45 6.21
N GLU A 178 5.30 -11.25 7.51
CA GLU A 178 4.14 -11.80 8.22
C GLU A 178 2.82 -11.18 7.76
N ARG A 179 2.84 -9.89 7.38
CA ARG A 179 1.65 -9.23 6.83
C ARG A 179 1.22 -9.85 5.51
N ILE A 180 2.16 -10.15 4.61
CA ILE A 180 1.84 -10.62 3.26
C ILE A 180 1.66 -12.13 3.14
N ARG A 181 2.30 -12.91 4.04
CA ARG A 181 2.32 -14.37 4.01
C ARG A 181 0.93 -15.00 3.81
N PRO A 182 -0.12 -14.60 4.55
CA PRO A 182 -1.43 -15.26 4.44
C PRO A 182 -2.01 -15.23 3.03
N TRP A 183 -1.75 -14.16 2.27
CA TRP A 183 -2.31 -14.02 0.92
C TRP A 183 -1.48 -14.77 -0.12
N VAL A 184 -0.14 -14.73 0.02
CA VAL A 184 0.81 -15.40 -0.87
C VAL A 184 0.72 -16.91 -0.72
N GLU A 185 0.71 -17.43 0.51
CA GLU A 185 0.60 -18.88 0.76
C GLU A 185 -0.76 -19.43 0.34
N ALA A 186 -1.83 -18.66 0.54
CA ALA A 186 -3.17 -19.01 0.06
C ALA A 186 -3.32 -18.89 -1.46
N ARG A 187 -2.30 -18.38 -2.18
CA ARG A 187 -2.34 -18.07 -3.62
C ARG A 187 -3.60 -17.27 -3.98
N THR A 188 -3.85 -16.22 -3.21
CA THR A 188 -5.06 -15.41 -3.34
C THR A 188 -5.18 -14.89 -4.78
N PRO A 189 -6.21 -15.27 -5.55
CA PRO A 189 -6.36 -14.86 -6.95
C PRO A 189 -6.37 -13.35 -7.16
N TYR A 190 -5.97 -12.91 -8.35
CA TYR A 190 -6.07 -11.51 -8.73
C TYR A 190 -7.51 -11.13 -9.09
N CYS A 191 -7.89 -9.89 -8.78
CA CYS A 191 -9.06 -9.26 -9.36
C CYS A 191 -8.87 -7.76 -9.47
N LEU A 192 -9.54 -7.14 -10.44
CA LEU A 192 -9.53 -5.67 -10.62
C LEU A 192 -10.21 -4.94 -9.45
N VAL A 193 -11.06 -5.66 -8.73
CA VAL A 193 -11.98 -5.17 -7.71
C VAL A 193 -12.01 -6.19 -6.59
N ASP A 194 -11.59 -5.80 -5.39
CA ASP A 194 -11.72 -6.65 -4.21
C ASP A 194 -13.18 -7.12 -4.02
N GLY A 195 -13.39 -8.44 -4.01
CA GLY A 195 -14.71 -9.02 -3.79
C GLY A 195 -15.11 -9.02 -2.31
N ALA A 196 -16.38 -8.72 -2.01
CA ALA A 196 -16.93 -8.75 -0.65
C ALA A 196 -16.87 -10.13 0.04
N ARG A 197 -16.55 -11.19 -0.71
CA ARG A 197 -16.42 -12.58 -0.23
C ARG A 197 -14.97 -13.09 -0.17
N GLY A 198 -13.96 -12.21 -0.26
CA GLY A 198 -12.59 -12.51 0.20
C GLY A 198 -11.76 -13.49 -0.65
N ASN A 199 -12.23 -13.92 -1.82
CA ASN A 199 -11.51 -14.93 -2.62
C ASN A 199 -10.59 -14.34 -3.70
N CYS A 200 -10.35 -13.03 -3.70
CA CYS A 200 -9.43 -12.39 -4.64
C CYS A 200 -8.93 -11.04 -4.10
N MET A 201 -7.84 -10.53 -4.67
CA MET A 201 -7.22 -9.28 -4.25
C MET A 201 -6.63 -8.51 -5.44
N SER A 202 -6.94 -7.22 -5.52
CA SER A 202 -6.26 -6.30 -6.43
C SER A 202 -4.85 -5.96 -5.95
N CYS A 203 -3.97 -5.47 -6.83
CA CYS A 203 -2.63 -5.01 -6.42
C CYS A 203 -2.69 -3.90 -5.38
N LEU A 204 -3.58 -2.94 -5.60
CA LEU A 204 -3.84 -1.85 -4.65
C LEU A 204 -4.38 -2.41 -3.34
N GLY A 205 -5.36 -3.31 -3.38
CA GLY A 205 -5.90 -3.95 -2.19
C GLY A 205 -4.85 -4.74 -1.40
N PHE A 206 -3.90 -5.36 -2.09
CA PHE A 206 -2.77 -6.06 -1.48
C PHE A 206 -1.82 -5.09 -0.77
N VAL A 207 -1.33 -4.06 -1.48
CA VAL A 207 -0.43 -3.05 -0.91
C VAL A 207 -1.09 -2.30 0.24
N LEU A 208 -2.36 -1.90 0.11
CA LEU A 208 -3.08 -1.20 1.18
C LEU A 208 -3.22 -2.05 2.44
N ARG A 209 -3.45 -3.37 2.33
CA ARG A 209 -3.49 -4.27 3.50
C ARG A 209 -2.11 -4.53 4.09
N ALA A 210 -1.07 -4.53 3.28
CA ALA A 210 0.31 -4.61 3.76
C ALA A 210 0.71 -3.34 4.54
N LEU A 211 0.35 -2.16 4.06
CA LEU A 211 0.64 -0.87 4.73
C LEU A 211 -0.27 -0.65 5.95
N PHE A 212 -1.57 -0.86 5.77
CA PHE A 212 -2.62 -0.55 6.73
C PHE A 212 -3.40 -1.84 7.08
N PRO A 213 -2.85 -2.68 7.98
CA PRO A 213 -3.45 -3.95 8.30
C PRO A 213 -4.89 -3.80 8.79
N PRO A 214 -5.77 -4.76 8.49
CA PRO A 214 -7.16 -4.68 8.86
C PRO A 214 -7.34 -4.61 10.39
N ASN A 215 -8.36 -3.88 10.82
CA ASN A 215 -8.86 -3.98 12.19
C ASN A 215 -9.39 -5.41 12.45
N ARG A 216 -9.35 -5.85 13.72
CA ARG A 216 -9.87 -7.18 14.10
C ARG A 216 -11.27 -7.41 13.52
N GLY A 217 -11.44 -8.52 12.80
CA GLY A 217 -12.72 -8.93 12.20
C GLY A 217 -13.07 -8.26 10.86
N SER A 218 -12.18 -7.42 10.30
CA SER A 218 -12.34 -6.83 8.97
C SER A 218 -11.44 -7.52 7.94
N ASN A 219 -11.94 -7.68 6.71
CA ASN A 219 -11.11 -8.07 5.56
C ASN A 219 -10.67 -6.86 4.72
N TYR A 220 -10.96 -5.64 5.17
CA TYR A 220 -10.60 -4.37 4.49
C TYR A 220 -9.42 -3.70 5.18
N PRO A 221 -8.54 -3.01 4.44
CA PRO A 221 -7.43 -2.27 5.01
C PRO A 221 -7.92 -1.22 6.02
N GLY A 222 -7.18 -1.06 7.12
CA GLY A 222 -7.45 -0.05 8.15
C GLY A 222 -7.00 1.34 7.72
N LEU A 223 -7.58 1.87 6.63
CA LEU A 223 -7.10 3.09 5.99
C LEU A 223 -7.09 4.30 6.95
N PRO A 224 -6.06 5.15 6.86
CA PRO A 224 -6.01 6.44 7.56
C PRO A 224 -7.23 7.32 7.22
N ARG A 225 -7.65 8.19 8.14
CA ARG A 225 -8.86 9.03 7.95
C ARG A 225 -8.70 10.05 6.83
N ASP A 226 -7.48 10.51 6.63
CA ASP A 226 -7.00 11.42 5.59
C ASP A 226 -6.77 10.70 4.24
N PHE A 227 -6.94 9.37 4.19
CA PHE A 227 -6.95 8.65 2.92
C PHE A 227 -8.33 8.79 2.25
N TRP A 228 -8.50 9.81 1.41
CA TRP A 228 -9.73 10.06 0.66
C TRP A 228 -9.53 9.91 -0.85
N ARG A 229 -10.64 9.75 -1.58
CA ARG A 229 -10.64 9.51 -3.04
C ARG A 229 -10.59 10.83 -3.79
N ALA A 230 -9.56 11.02 -4.59
CA ALA A 230 -9.26 12.27 -5.27
C ALA A 230 -9.88 12.36 -6.67
N GLY A 231 -10.04 11.23 -7.36
CA GLY A 231 -10.48 11.21 -8.76
C GLY A 231 -11.86 10.60 -9.00
N THR A 232 -12.28 9.61 -8.22
CA THR A 232 -13.58 8.93 -8.43
C THR A 232 -14.33 8.71 -7.13
N ALA A 233 -15.63 9.00 -7.11
CA ALA A 233 -16.44 8.88 -5.88
C ALA A 233 -16.61 7.41 -5.42
N SER A 234 -16.46 6.43 -6.33
CA SER A 234 -16.87 5.03 -6.09
C SER A 234 -15.76 4.12 -5.59
N LYS A 235 -14.47 4.34 -5.92
CA LYS A 235 -13.38 3.42 -5.55
C LYS A 235 -12.02 4.09 -5.37
N TYR A 236 -11.15 3.44 -4.61
CA TYR A 236 -9.74 3.80 -4.54
C TYR A 236 -8.99 3.32 -5.78
N THR A 237 -7.98 4.08 -6.17
CA THR A 237 -7.11 3.87 -7.32
C THR A 237 -5.65 3.96 -6.89
N THR A 238 -4.74 3.48 -7.73
CA THR A 238 -3.30 3.67 -7.53
C THR A 238 -2.91 5.14 -7.52
N HIS A 239 -3.67 6.00 -8.20
CA HIS A 239 -3.51 7.46 -8.13
C HIS A 239 -3.87 8.01 -6.74
N ASP A 240 -4.93 7.52 -6.10
CA ASP A 240 -5.27 7.94 -4.73
C ASP A 240 -4.15 7.56 -3.76
N LEU A 241 -3.55 6.37 -3.94
CA LEU A 241 -2.38 5.97 -3.16
C LEU A 241 -1.18 6.89 -3.45
N LEU A 242 -0.87 7.17 -4.71
CA LEU A 242 0.23 8.06 -5.09
C LEU A 242 0.08 9.46 -4.47
N LEU A 243 -1.10 10.05 -4.59
CA LEU A 243 -1.43 11.35 -4.00
C LEU A 243 -1.36 11.32 -2.47
N TYR A 244 -1.80 10.22 -1.85
CA TYR A 244 -1.70 10.03 -0.41
C TYR A 244 -0.24 9.94 0.03
N LEU A 245 0.58 9.08 -0.60
CA LEU A 245 1.97 8.85 -0.21
C LEU A 245 2.82 10.12 -0.35
N THR A 246 2.51 10.96 -1.33
CA THR A 246 3.22 12.23 -1.60
C THR A 246 2.67 13.42 -0.79
N GLY A 247 1.61 13.22 -0.01
CA GLY A 247 0.99 14.25 0.84
C GLY A 247 0.17 15.28 0.07
N MET A 248 -0.21 15.00 -1.17
CA MET A 248 -1.02 15.92 -1.99
C MET A 248 -2.47 16.00 -1.53
N LEU A 249 -2.97 14.95 -0.85
CA LEU A 249 -4.32 14.90 -0.29
C LEU A 249 -4.52 15.82 0.93
N ASP A 250 -3.44 16.24 1.58
CA ASP A 250 -3.48 17.12 2.76
C ASP A 250 -3.63 18.59 2.38
N LEU A 251 -3.33 18.92 1.12
CA LEU A 251 -3.24 20.30 0.67
C LEU A 251 -4.58 20.85 0.22
N PRO A 252 -4.87 22.13 0.52
CA PRO A 252 -6.22 22.68 0.43
C PRO A 252 -6.70 22.92 -1.00
N ASN A 253 -5.79 23.09 -1.96
CA ASN A 253 -6.15 23.44 -3.33
C ASN A 253 -5.05 23.06 -4.32
N ARG A 254 -5.36 23.17 -5.61
CA ARG A 254 -4.46 22.87 -6.73
C ARG A 254 -3.14 23.64 -6.67
N GLU A 255 -3.18 24.94 -6.38
CA GLU A 255 -1.99 25.80 -6.36
C GLU A 255 -1.00 25.35 -5.27
N ALA A 256 -1.49 25.08 -4.06
CA ALA A 256 -0.67 24.55 -2.97
C ALA A 256 -0.01 23.21 -3.34
N ARG A 257 -0.72 22.33 -4.05
CA ARG A 257 -0.19 21.04 -4.52
C ARG A 257 0.91 21.23 -5.55
N LEU A 258 0.70 22.05 -6.58
CA LEU A 258 1.73 22.37 -7.58
C LEU A 258 2.96 23.03 -6.93
N GLN A 259 2.73 23.93 -5.98
CA GLN A 259 3.81 24.57 -5.22
C GLN A 259 4.57 23.58 -4.34
N ARG A 260 3.92 22.56 -3.78
CA ARG A 260 4.61 21.49 -3.07
C ARG A 260 5.43 20.65 -4.05
N ILE A 261 4.86 20.25 -5.19
CA ILE A 261 5.58 19.46 -6.21
C ILE A 261 6.88 20.16 -6.61
N SER A 262 6.84 21.46 -6.89
CA SER A 262 8.04 22.22 -7.29
C SER A 262 9.14 22.29 -6.22
N ARG A 263 8.81 22.13 -4.94
CA ARG A 263 9.77 22.11 -3.83
C ARG A 263 10.33 20.72 -3.53
N LEU A 264 9.65 19.66 -3.97
CA LEU A 264 10.09 18.29 -3.73
C LEU A 264 11.21 17.91 -4.72
N ALA A 265 12.24 17.22 -4.20
CA ALA A 265 13.29 16.60 -5.01
C ALA A 265 12.78 15.26 -5.55
N LEU A 266 11.97 15.31 -6.61
CA LEU A 266 11.36 14.13 -7.25
C LEU A 266 12.07 13.80 -8.58
N PRO A 267 12.13 12.51 -8.96
CA PRO A 267 12.36 12.12 -10.35
C PRO A 267 11.40 12.84 -11.31
N GLU A 268 11.86 13.12 -12.52
CA GLU A 268 11.10 13.88 -13.52
C GLU A 268 9.75 13.23 -13.84
N ASP A 269 9.74 11.93 -14.13
CA ASP A 269 8.49 11.19 -14.42
C ASP A 269 7.48 11.26 -13.27
N LEU A 270 7.93 11.13 -12.02
CA LEU A 270 7.06 11.25 -10.85
C LEU A 270 6.51 12.67 -10.70
N ARG A 271 7.31 13.69 -11.03
CA ARG A 271 6.87 15.09 -11.02
C ARG A 271 5.76 15.28 -12.05
N GLU A 272 5.96 14.82 -13.28
CA GLU A 272 4.97 14.93 -14.37
C GLU A 272 3.66 14.22 -14.02
N ASP A 273 3.73 12.98 -13.50
CA ASP A 273 2.56 12.21 -13.07
C ASP A 273 1.76 12.96 -11.99
N LEU A 274 2.44 13.51 -10.99
CA LEU A 274 1.79 14.25 -9.91
C LEU A 274 1.14 15.54 -10.41
N GLU A 275 1.81 16.29 -11.29
CA GLU A 275 1.24 17.50 -11.89
C GLU A 275 -0.02 17.17 -12.69
N ALA A 276 0.04 16.14 -13.54
CA ALA A 276 -1.11 15.66 -14.30
C ALA A 276 -2.28 15.25 -13.39
N LEU A 277 -2.01 14.49 -12.33
CA LEU A 277 -3.04 14.10 -11.36
C LEU A 277 -3.64 15.30 -10.64
N VAL A 278 -2.81 16.25 -10.18
CA VAL A 278 -3.26 17.47 -9.51
C VAL A 278 -4.15 18.33 -10.42
N HIS A 279 -3.86 18.37 -11.72
CA HIS A 279 -4.72 19.04 -12.70
C HIS A 279 -6.09 18.36 -12.82
N VAL A 280 -6.16 17.03 -12.81
CA VAL A 280 -7.42 16.27 -12.89
C VAL A 280 -8.21 16.33 -11.58
N MET A 281 -7.55 16.31 -10.42
CA MET A 281 -8.19 16.39 -9.10
C MET A 281 -9.10 17.61 -8.94
N GLY A 282 -8.65 18.79 -9.40
CA GLY A 282 -9.40 20.03 -9.28
C GLY A 282 -10.75 20.02 -10.00
N ALA A 283 -10.96 19.09 -10.95
CA ALA A 283 -12.24 18.90 -11.64
C ALA A 283 -13.27 18.11 -10.83
N PHE A 284 -12.82 17.34 -9.82
CA PHE A 284 -13.65 16.43 -9.02
C PHE A 284 -13.61 16.75 -7.53
N GLU A 285 -13.07 17.91 -7.16
CA GLU A 285 -12.76 18.31 -5.79
C GLU A 285 -14.04 18.49 -4.95
N GLN A 286 -14.51 17.40 -4.35
CA GLN A 286 -15.26 17.42 -3.10
C GLN A 286 -14.31 16.96 -2.00
N ALA A 287 -13.43 17.87 -1.55
CA ALA A 287 -12.83 17.69 -0.24
C ALA A 287 -13.98 17.41 0.75
N PRO A 288 -13.87 16.42 1.65
CA PRO A 288 -14.87 16.28 2.69
C PRO A 288 -14.87 17.63 3.41
N ALA A 289 -15.98 18.38 3.26
CA ALA A 289 -16.18 19.61 3.99
C ALA A 289 -15.75 19.30 5.41
N ALA A 290 -14.74 20.04 5.90
CA ALA A 290 -14.36 19.97 7.29
C ALA A 290 -15.68 19.91 8.07
N ARG A 291 -15.88 18.86 8.87
CA ARG A 291 -17.01 18.78 9.79
C ARG A 291 -16.77 19.86 10.86
N ALA A 292 -16.84 21.11 10.45
CA ALA A 292 -16.90 22.28 11.26
C ALA A 292 -18.29 22.27 11.87
N GLY A 293 -18.33 21.97 13.17
CA GLY A 293 -19.37 22.36 14.10
C GLY A 293 -20.81 22.27 13.61
N ALA A 294 -21.38 21.07 13.56
CA ALA A 294 -22.77 20.95 13.99
C ALA A 294 -22.74 20.62 15.49
N PRO A 295 -23.29 21.45 16.39
CA PRO A 295 -23.46 21.04 17.77
C PRO A 295 -24.34 19.80 17.76
N GLN A 296 -23.81 18.68 18.22
CA GLN A 296 -24.62 17.53 18.58
C GLN A 296 -25.53 18.01 19.71
N THR A 297 -26.78 18.32 19.38
CA THR A 297 -27.86 18.27 20.35
C THR A 297 -27.83 16.85 20.92
N ALA A 298 -27.44 16.76 22.19
CA ALA A 298 -27.47 15.53 22.95
C ALA A 298 -28.86 14.88 22.79
N PRO A 299 -28.95 13.55 22.62
CA PRO A 299 -30.22 12.86 22.86
C PRO A 299 -30.60 13.15 24.31
N GLN A 300 -31.68 13.91 24.51
CA GLN A 300 -32.31 14.03 25.82
C GLN A 300 -32.61 12.62 26.31
N LEU A 301 -31.94 12.20 27.40
CA LEU A 301 -32.40 11.09 28.20
C LEU A 301 -33.85 11.37 28.58
N ARG A 302 -34.78 10.56 28.06
CA ARG A 302 -36.14 10.50 28.60
C ARG A 302 -36.03 10.09 30.08
N PRO A 303 -36.66 10.83 31.01
CA PRO A 303 -36.75 10.41 32.40
C PRO A 303 -37.49 9.07 32.49
N ALA A 304 -36.95 8.17 33.31
CA ALA A 304 -37.59 6.93 33.68
C ALA A 304 -38.90 7.23 34.44
N THR A 305 -40.01 6.66 33.96
CA THR A 305 -41.29 6.66 34.68
C THR A 305 -41.19 5.72 35.89
N PRO A 306 -41.64 6.12 37.09
CA PRO A 306 -41.58 5.30 38.29
C PRO A 306 -42.61 4.15 38.28
N PRO A 307 -42.43 3.12 39.14
CA PRO A 307 -43.26 1.92 39.12
C PRO A 307 -44.59 2.13 39.85
N SER A 308 -45.69 1.70 39.23
CA SER A 308 -46.98 1.53 39.90
C SER A 308 -47.13 0.11 40.43
N THR A 309 -47.33 0.04 41.75
CA THR A 309 -47.63 -1.12 42.56
C THR A 309 -49.04 -1.68 42.36
N ILE A 310 -49.10 -3.03 42.30
CA ILE A 310 -50.04 -3.96 42.97
C ILE A 310 -51.52 -3.98 42.55
N GLY A 311 -51.97 -5.18 42.13
CA GLY A 311 -53.37 -5.59 42.06
C GLY A 311 -53.59 -7.07 41.70
N THR A 312 -53.43 -7.96 42.69
CA THR A 312 -54.17 -9.23 42.94
C THR A 312 -54.34 -10.36 41.88
N ARG A 313 -53.84 -11.55 42.28
CA ARG A 313 -54.18 -12.98 42.00
C ARG A 313 -55.68 -13.28 41.65
N PRO A 314 -56.07 -14.47 41.08
CA PRO A 314 -55.61 -15.81 41.48
C PRO A 314 -55.37 -16.90 40.38
N GLN A 315 -54.86 -18.02 40.89
CA GLN A 315 -54.39 -19.27 40.26
C GLN A 315 -55.42 -20.05 39.42
N GLN A 316 -54.92 -20.85 38.47
CA GLN A 316 -55.40 -22.23 38.18
C GLN A 316 -54.32 -22.99 37.40
N ARG A 317 -53.54 -23.85 38.08
CA ARG A 317 -53.56 -25.33 38.02
C ARG A 317 -53.27 -25.95 36.64
N ARG A 318 -52.05 -26.48 36.49
CA ARG A 318 -51.72 -27.74 35.75
C ARG A 318 -52.47 -28.91 36.42
N PRO A 319 -52.82 -30.04 35.76
CA PRO A 319 -51.92 -30.97 35.03
C PRO A 319 -52.52 -31.43 33.67
N LEU A 320 -51.93 -32.27 32.82
CA LEU A 320 -50.74 -33.14 32.81
C LEU A 320 -50.30 -33.23 31.34
#